data_AF-A0A3R7RW07-F1
#
_entry.id   AF-A0A3R7RW07-F1
#
_cell.length_a   1.000
_cell.length_b   1.000
_cell.length_c   1.000
_cell.angle_alpha   90.00
_cell.angle_beta   90.00
_cell.angle_gamma   90.00
#
_symmetry.space_group_name_H-M   'P 1'
#
loop_
_entity.id
_entity.type
_entity.pdbx_description
1 polymer ?
#
loop_
_entity_poly.entity_id
_entity_poly.type
_entity_poly.pdbx_seq_one_letter_code
_entity_poly.pdbx_strand_id
1 'polypeptide(L)'
;MIFIKFKKGQGLGNQLWSYVTLRSIAKYKSYDYKVLDFEFFKGFDILSIKETNNNYELIDYSKLKLFREKLYYDNDLNCLCADYDKSILNLNDNSLLEGIFQSERYLIDTNKVLNEFIKINPKKRKQNKTGNNTCILNIRGGEYKRHKDLILPKSYWINGMKNMKNICNSIEFKIVTDDEKYAEKLLPDVEILKGDISNDFLYIQEAKYIIVSNSSFAYFPINLGKKPILTIAPLLWSRFNNKFKRWASPANYYPEWAWQDYQGNIISKKNINKILKITRDEYSTYNIGLKKYEIKKNIFLLLIPKGLKKLIKYILNYIFPLHFG
;
A
#
# COMPACT_ATOMS: atom_id res chain seq x y z
N MET A 1 8.91 18.23 -19.32
CA MET A 1 8.73 17.73 -17.93
C MET A 1 7.40 16.98 -17.70
N ILE A 2 7.39 15.95 -16.83
CA ILE A 2 6.18 15.25 -16.34
C ILE A 2 5.96 15.43 -14.83
N PHE A 3 4.75 15.21 -14.34
CA PHE A 3 4.34 15.65 -13.00
C PHE A 3 3.56 14.61 -12.22
N ILE A 4 3.74 14.58 -10.90
CA ILE A 4 2.73 14.05 -9.96
C ILE A 4 2.34 15.12 -8.96
N LYS A 5 1.24 14.92 -8.26
CA LYS A 5 0.78 15.81 -7.21
C LYS A 5 0.55 15.03 -5.91
N PHE A 6 1.24 15.40 -4.83
CA PHE A 6 0.90 14.87 -3.51
C PHE A 6 -0.42 15.49 -3.03
N LYS A 7 -1.30 14.66 -2.47
CA LYS A 7 -2.63 15.09 -2.03
C LYS A 7 -2.70 15.13 -0.51
N LYS A 8 -3.34 16.16 0.05
CA LYS A 8 -3.64 16.22 1.49
C LYS A 8 -4.42 14.98 1.92
N GLY A 9 -3.92 14.28 2.93
CA GLY A 9 -4.51 13.04 3.45
C GLY A 9 -4.03 11.74 2.75
N GLN A 10 -3.35 11.81 1.61
CA GLN A 10 -2.82 10.63 0.90
C GLN A 10 -1.87 9.82 1.82
N GLY A 11 -2.01 8.50 1.85
CA GLY A 11 -1.11 7.63 2.62
C GLY A 11 0.31 7.62 2.05
N LEU A 12 1.33 7.44 2.90
CA LEU A 12 2.74 7.46 2.48
C LEU A 12 3.03 6.40 1.39
N GLY A 13 2.47 5.19 1.50
CA GLY A 13 2.63 4.16 0.45
C GLY A 13 2.15 4.62 -0.93
N ASN A 14 1.04 5.34 -1.01
CA ASN A 14 0.52 5.88 -2.27
C ASN A 14 1.36 7.05 -2.80
N GLN A 15 1.89 7.89 -1.90
CA GLN A 15 2.83 8.95 -2.26
C GLN A 15 4.10 8.35 -2.88
N LEU A 16 4.66 7.34 -2.25
CA LEU A 16 5.86 6.67 -2.73
C LEU A 16 5.63 5.95 -4.05
N TRP A 17 4.51 5.25 -4.25
CA TRP A 17 4.16 4.65 -5.55
C TRP A 17 4.03 5.66 -6.68
N SER A 18 3.35 6.79 -6.42
CA SER A 18 3.27 7.89 -7.39
C SER A 18 4.65 8.44 -7.72
N TYR A 19 5.49 8.62 -6.69
CA TYR A 19 6.84 9.16 -6.82
C TYR A 19 7.76 8.25 -7.64
N VAL A 20 7.85 6.97 -7.30
CA VAL A 20 8.77 6.05 -7.99
C VAL A 20 8.33 5.78 -9.42
N THR A 21 7.02 5.80 -9.69
CA THR A 21 6.48 5.74 -11.05
C THR A 21 6.87 6.98 -11.85
N LEU A 22 6.66 8.19 -11.30
CA LEU A 22 7.12 9.44 -11.92
C LEU A 22 8.60 9.36 -12.28
N ARG A 23 9.44 9.01 -11.31
CA ARG A 23 10.89 8.94 -11.46
C ARG A 23 11.32 7.89 -12.48
N SER A 24 10.67 6.73 -12.50
CA SER A 24 11.02 5.63 -13.41
C SER A 24 10.66 5.98 -14.86
N ILE A 25 9.46 6.52 -15.08
CA ILE A 25 9.02 6.96 -16.41
C ILE A 25 9.86 8.14 -16.89
N ALA A 26 10.14 9.12 -16.03
CA ALA A 26 11.01 10.25 -16.36
C ALA A 26 12.39 9.79 -16.82
N LYS A 27 12.99 8.84 -16.09
CA LYS A 27 14.28 8.24 -16.47
C LYS A 27 14.20 7.49 -17.80
N TYR A 28 13.19 6.64 -17.98
CA TYR A 28 13.00 5.86 -19.21
C TYR A 28 12.80 6.73 -20.46
N LYS A 29 12.12 7.87 -20.30
CA LYS A 29 11.82 8.82 -21.38
C LYS A 29 12.84 9.94 -21.54
N SER A 30 13.85 10.00 -20.66
CA SER A 30 14.76 11.15 -20.55
C SER A 30 14.00 12.48 -20.37
N TYR A 31 12.91 12.48 -19.60
CA TYR A 31 12.14 13.66 -19.25
C TYR A 31 12.57 14.23 -17.90
N ASP A 32 12.47 15.56 -17.78
CA ASP A 32 12.43 16.21 -16.47
C ASP A 32 11.17 15.85 -15.70
N TYR A 33 11.22 15.94 -14.38
CA TYR A 33 10.08 15.69 -13.52
C TYR A 33 9.93 16.72 -12.41
N LYS A 34 8.69 16.91 -11.94
CA LYS A 34 8.41 17.68 -10.74
C LYS A 34 7.27 17.07 -9.92
N VAL A 35 7.43 17.08 -8.60
CA VAL A 35 6.39 16.73 -7.63
C VAL A 35 5.71 18.01 -7.17
N LEU A 36 4.41 18.13 -7.43
CA LEU A 36 3.59 19.25 -7.00
C LEU A 36 3.07 19.03 -5.57
N ASP A 37 2.88 20.13 -4.84
CA ASP A 37 2.46 20.18 -3.43
C ASP A 37 3.37 19.29 -2.54
N PHE A 38 4.68 19.44 -2.71
CA PHE A 38 5.70 18.62 -2.05
C PHE A 38 5.63 18.71 -0.51
N GLU A 39 5.13 19.82 0.03
CA GLU A 39 4.88 20.04 1.46
C GLU A 39 3.92 19.02 2.09
N PHE A 40 3.11 18.31 1.28
CA PHE A 40 2.25 17.24 1.78
C PHE A 40 2.95 15.89 1.91
N PHE A 41 4.24 15.78 1.58
CA PHE A 41 4.99 14.53 1.73
C PHE A 41 5.06 14.09 3.19
N LYS A 42 4.56 12.89 3.50
CA LYS A 42 4.49 12.39 4.89
C LYS A 42 5.79 11.76 5.40
N GLY A 43 6.75 11.50 4.52
CA GLY A 43 7.97 10.76 4.86
C GLY A 43 9.18 11.62 5.14
N PHE A 44 9.03 12.94 5.32
CA PHE A 44 10.16 13.88 5.39
C PHE A 44 11.17 13.57 6.51
N ASP A 45 10.70 13.02 7.63
CA ASP A 45 11.55 12.67 8.78
C ASP A 45 12.47 11.46 8.51
N ILE A 46 12.00 10.52 7.69
CA ILE A 46 12.63 9.20 7.50
C ILE A 46 13.23 9.00 6.10
N LEU A 47 12.69 9.67 5.08
CA LEU A 47 13.05 9.49 3.68
C LEU A 47 13.52 10.80 3.06
N SER A 48 14.62 10.72 2.33
CA SER A 48 15.09 11.75 1.43
C SER A 48 14.71 11.38 0.00
N ILE A 49 13.90 12.25 -0.60
CA ILE A 49 13.48 12.22 -2.00
C ILE A 49 13.70 13.61 -2.62
N LYS A 50 13.87 13.68 -3.93
CA LYS A 50 14.00 14.94 -4.67
C LYS A 50 12.64 15.38 -5.23
N GLU A 51 12.31 16.67 -5.05
CA GLU A 51 11.10 17.28 -5.61
C GLU A 51 11.16 17.41 -7.14
N THR A 52 12.32 17.77 -7.67
CA THR A 52 12.57 17.99 -9.11
C THR A 52 14.00 17.56 -9.46
N ASN A 53 14.28 17.34 -10.75
CA ASN A 53 15.64 17.18 -11.28
C ASN A 53 16.19 18.41 -12.01
N ASN A 54 15.40 19.48 -12.17
CA ASN A 54 15.80 20.70 -12.86
C ASN A 54 15.47 21.95 -12.03
N ASN A 55 16.28 23.00 -12.18
CA ASN A 55 16.17 24.27 -11.47
C ASN A 55 15.21 25.22 -12.21
N TYR A 56 13.90 24.99 -12.04
CA TYR A 56 12.79 25.90 -12.37
C TYR A 56 12.53 26.28 -13.85
N GLU A 57 11.27 26.06 -14.24
CA GLU A 57 10.51 26.94 -15.15
C GLU A 57 9.17 27.29 -14.49
N LEU A 58 8.61 28.46 -14.79
CA LEU A 58 7.22 28.80 -14.50
C LEU A 58 6.31 27.90 -15.35
N ILE A 59 5.75 26.86 -14.73
CA ILE A 59 4.85 25.94 -15.41
C ILE A 59 3.43 26.50 -15.37
N ASP A 60 2.85 26.72 -16.53
CA ASP A 60 1.42 26.98 -16.66
C ASP A 60 0.62 25.69 -16.45
N TYR A 61 0.16 25.48 -15.22
CA TYR A 61 -0.58 24.28 -14.83
C TYR A 61 -1.86 24.05 -15.64
N SER A 62 -2.43 25.10 -16.26
CA SER A 62 -3.64 24.98 -17.08
C SER A 62 -3.41 24.21 -18.39
N LYS A 63 -2.15 24.10 -18.82
CA LYS A 63 -1.75 23.43 -20.07
C LYS A 63 -1.33 21.97 -19.88
N LEU A 64 -1.33 21.46 -18.65
CA LEU A 64 -0.91 20.09 -18.37
C LEU A 64 -1.91 19.08 -18.95
N LYS A 65 -1.39 18.12 -19.71
CA LYS A 65 -2.17 16.99 -20.21
C LYS A 65 -2.35 15.98 -19.09
N LEU A 66 -3.58 15.59 -18.81
CA LEU A 66 -3.85 14.66 -17.72
C LEU A 66 -3.74 13.21 -18.19
N PHE A 67 -2.80 12.47 -17.62
CA PHE A 67 -2.73 11.02 -17.73
C PHE A 67 -3.40 10.40 -16.50
N ARG A 68 -4.43 9.57 -16.73
CA ARG A 68 -5.09 8.81 -15.66
C ARG A 68 -4.78 7.33 -15.84
N GLU A 69 -4.27 6.70 -14.80
CA GLU A 69 -4.13 5.25 -14.76
C GLU A 69 -5.49 4.59 -15.03
N LYS A 70 -5.49 3.59 -15.91
CA LYS A 70 -6.64 2.75 -16.16
C LYS A 70 -7.06 2.02 -14.88
N LEU A 71 -8.27 2.31 -14.41
CA LEU A 71 -8.94 1.62 -13.31
C LEU A 71 -10.19 0.90 -13.82
N TYR A 72 -10.52 -0.21 -13.18
CA TYR A 72 -11.73 -1.00 -13.45
C TYR A 72 -12.63 -0.92 -12.23
N TYR A 73 -13.95 -0.84 -12.40
CA TYR A 73 -14.87 -0.96 -11.28
C TYR A 73 -15.47 -2.36 -11.29
N ASP A 74 -15.07 -3.18 -10.32
CA ASP A 74 -15.64 -4.50 -10.15
C ASP A 74 -16.94 -4.42 -9.33
N ASN A 75 -18.10 -4.56 -9.99
CA ASN A 75 -19.41 -4.51 -9.36
C ASN A 75 -19.59 -5.60 -8.30
N ASP A 76 -19.09 -6.80 -8.57
CA ASP A 76 -19.21 -7.96 -7.70
C ASP A 76 -18.40 -7.81 -6.40
N LEU A 77 -17.22 -7.19 -6.52
CA LEU A 77 -16.34 -6.89 -5.40
C LEU A 77 -16.62 -5.51 -4.78
N ASN A 78 -17.46 -4.71 -5.44
CA ASN A 78 -17.79 -3.33 -5.12
C ASN A 78 -16.52 -2.49 -4.83
N CYS A 79 -15.54 -2.52 -5.72
CA CYS A 79 -14.33 -1.68 -5.63
C CYS A 79 -13.77 -1.26 -6.97
N LEU A 80 -12.97 -0.19 -6.91
CA LEU A 80 -12.00 0.10 -7.95
C LEU A 80 -10.82 -0.87 -7.86
N CYS A 81 -10.45 -1.39 -9.01
CA CYS A 81 -9.44 -2.40 -9.26
C CYS A 81 -8.40 -1.81 -10.21
N ALA A 82 -7.15 -2.23 -10.06
CA ALA A 82 -6.04 -1.72 -10.86
C ALA A 82 -5.07 -2.83 -11.25
N ASP A 83 -4.54 -2.73 -12.46
CA ASP A 83 -3.40 -3.51 -12.94
C ASP A 83 -2.46 -2.55 -13.67
N TYR A 84 -1.30 -3.05 -14.11
CA TYR A 84 -0.37 -2.28 -14.89
C TYR A 84 -1.00 -1.73 -16.18
N ASP A 85 -0.97 -0.40 -16.31
CA ASP A 85 -1.39 0.32 -17.50
C ASP A 85 -0.18 0.60 -18.41
N LYS A 86 -0.03 -0.22 -19.46
CA LYS A 86 1.05 -0.07 -20.45
C LYS A 86 0.99 1.27 -21.19
N SER A 87 -0.16 1.94 -21.24
CA SER A 87 -0.30 3.21 -21.98
C SER A 87 0.56 4.34 -21.39
N ILE A 88 1.01 4.22 -20.14
CA ILE A 88 1.98 5.14 -19.53
C ILE A 88 3.31 5.21 -20.30
N LEU A 89 3.65 4.18 -21.07
CA LEU A 89 4.84 4.18 -21.93
C LEU A 89 4.68 5.11 -23.14
N ASN A 90 3.46 5.55 -23.45
CA ASN A 90 3.18 6.50 -24.54
C ASN A 90 2.94 7.92 -23.99
N LEU A 91 3.36 8.18 -22.75
CA LEU A 91 3.19 9.47 -22.11
C LEU A 91 3.93 10.56 -22.89
N ASN A 92 3.22 11.66 -23.17
CA ASN A 92 3.78 12.85 -23.78
C ASN A 92 4.42 13.74 -22.73
N ASP A 93 5.30 14.62 -23.19
CA ASP A 93 5.79 15.68 -22.32
C ASP A 93 4.67 16.63 -21.86
N ASN A 94 4.87 17.32 -20.74
CA ASN A 94 3.88 18.17 -20.08
C ASN A 94 2.64 17.42 -19.58
N SER A 95 2.83 16.19 -19.08
CA SER A 95 1.74 15.36 -18.55
C SER A 95 1.72 15.31 -17.02
N LEU A 96 0.54 15.49 -16.43
CA LEU A 96 0.25 15.24 -15.00
C LEU A 96 -0.28 13.81 -14.83
N LEU A 97 0.39 13.00 -14.02
CA LEU A 97 0.03 11.61 -13.76
C LEU A 97 -0.89 11.52 -12.54
N GLU A 98 -2.05 10.88 -12.72
CA GLU A 98 -3.00 10.57 -11.65
C GLU A 98 -3.35 9.07 -11.66
N GLY A 99 -3.15 8.41 -10.52
CA GLY A 99 -3.38 6.98 -10.39
C GLY A 99 -2.95 6.48 -9.02
N ILE A 100 -3.04 5.17 -8.81
CA ILE A 100 -2.48 4.51 -7.64
C ILE A 100 -1.06 3.96 -7.94
N PHE A 101 -0.82 3.58 -9.20
CA PHE A 101 0.47 3.15 -9.75
C PHE A 101 1.19 2.07 -8.95
N GLN A 102 0.47 1.11 -8.38
CA GLN A 102 1.01 0.17 -7.39
C GLN A 102 1.64 -1.10 -7.98
N SER A 103 1.96 -1.10 -9.27
CA SER A 103 2.60 -2.25 -9.94
C SER A 103 4.10 -2.07 -10.05
N GLU A 104 4.87 -3.11 -9.72
CA GLU A 104 6.33 -3.14 -9.96
C GLU A 104 6.68 -2.98 -11.43
N ARG A 105 5.74 -3.26 -12.34
CA ARG A 105 5.93 -3.08 -13.80
C ARG A 105 6.09 -1.62 -14.21
N TYR A 106 5.74 -0.66 -13.34
CA TYR A 106 6.05 0.75 -13.55
C TYR A 106 7.52 1.10 -13.26
N LEU A 107 8.25 0.23 -12.55
CA LEU A 107 9.66 0.40 -12.22
C LEU A 107 10.54 -0.19 -13.34
N ILE A 108 10.63 0.51 -14.47
CA ILE A 108 11.43 0.09 -15.62
C ILE A 108 12.91 -0.04 -15.19
N ASP A 109 13.53 -1.18 -15.52
CA ASP A 109 14.87 -1.60 -15.08
C ASP A 109 15.01 -1.85 -13.55
N THR A 110 14.00 -2.53 -13.01
CA THR A 110 13.63 -2.83 -11.60
C THR A 110 14.73 -3.01 -10.54
N ASN A 111 15.92 -3.52 -10.83
CA ASN A 111 16.81 -3.99 -9.74
C ASN A 111 17.65 -2.91 -9.04
N LYS A 112 17.72 -1.66 -9.54
CA LYS A 112 18.56 -0.59 -8.94
C LYS A 112 17.82 0.72 -8.64
N VAL A 113 16.56 0.81 -9.01
CA VAL A 113 15.86 2.08 -9.17
C VAL A 113 15.30 2.64 -7.86
N LEU A 114 14.74 1.79 -6.98
CA LEU A 114 14.16 2.24 -5.71
C LEU A 114 15.21 2.91 -4.80
N ASN A 115 16.37 2.27 -4.65
CA ASN A 115 17.47 2.80 -3.83
C ASN A 115 18.14 4.02 -4.48
N GLU A 116 17.99 4.26 -5.78
CA GLU A 116 18.43 5.49 -6.45
C GLU A 116 17.47 6.65 -6.14
N PHE A 117 16.17 6.37 -6.05
CA PHE A 117 15.13 7.39 -5.97
C PHE A 117 14.81 7.80 -4.54
N ILE A 118 14.84 6.85 -3.61
CA ILE A 118 14.49 7.04 -2.22
C ILE A 118 15.69 6.64 -1.36
N LYS A 119 16.14 7.54 -0.48
CA LYS A 119 17.18 7.28 0.51
C LYS A 119 16.59 7.33 1.91
N ILE A 120 16.99 6.41 2.78
CA ILE A 120 16.62 6.46 4.20
C ILE A 120 17.58 7.43 4.90
N ASN A 121 17.04 8.28 5.77
CA ASN A 121 17.82 9.21 6.57
C ASN A 121 18.77 8.43 7.52
N PRO A 122 20.11 8.56 7.35
CA PRO A 122 21.06 7.79 8.14
C PRO A 122 20.97 8.01 9.65
N LYS A 123 20.51 9.20 10.08
CA LYS A 123 20.35 9.53 11.51
C LYS A 123 19.28 8.67 12.19
N LYS A 124 18.19 8.37 11.48
CA LYS A 124 17.07 7.56 11.99
C LYS A 124 17.40 6.06 11.99
N ARG A 125 18.21 5.59 11.04
CA ARG A 125 18.64 4.18 10.92
C ARG A 125 19.40 3.64 12.13
N LYS A 126 20.06 4.48 12.93
CA LYS A 126 20.86 4.02 14.08
C LYS A 126 20.04 3.60 15.31
N GLN A 127 18.74 3.93 15.33
CA GLN A 127 17.93 3.83 16.54
C GLN A 127 17.20 2.49 16.68
N ASN A 128 17.02 1.74 15.59
CA ASN A 128 16.22 0.52 15.59
C ASN A 128 17.11 -0.71 15.38
N LYS A 129 16.90 -1.71 16.23
CA LYS A 129 17.42 -3.07 16.06
C LYS A 129 16.35 -4.04 16.51
N THR A 130 15.62 -4.61 15.56
CA THR A 130 14.79 -5.78 15.85
C THR A 130 15.67 -7.02 16.05
N GLY A 131 15.26 -7.93 16.92
CA GLY A 131 15.99 -9.17 17.17
C GLY A 131 16.16 -10.03 15.92
N ASN A 132 17.18 -10.89 15.90
CA ASN A 132 17.48 -11.74 14.75
C ASN A 132 16.36 -12.74 14.40
N ASN A 133 15.52 -13.09 15.37
CA ASN A 133 14.41 -14.03 15.23
C ASN A 133 13.06 -13.33 15.42
N THR A 134 12.96 -12.02 15.15
CA THR A 134 11.70 -11.29 15.26
C THR A 134 10.95 -11.31 13.93
N CYS A 135 9.66 -11.64 13.98
CA CYS A 135 8.71 -11.46 12.90
C CYS A 135 7.81 -10.26 13.18
N ILE A 136 7.77 -9.32 12.23
CA ILE A 136 6.89 -8.15 12.31
C ILE A 136 5.53 -8.46 11.70
N LEU A 137 4.46 -8.11 12.40
CA LEU A 137 3.09 -8.12 11.91
C LEU A 137 2.71 -6.66 11.57
N ASN A 138 2.65 -6.32 10.29
CA ASN A 138 2.19 -5.00 9.83
C ASN A 138 0.67 -5.00 9.78
N ILE A 139 0.04 -4.71 10.91
CA ILE A 139 -1.42 -4.71 11.05
C ILE A 139 -1.94 -3.34 10.65
N ARG A 140 -2.98 -3.31 9.82
CA ARG A 140 -3.68 -2.09 9.46
C ARG A 140 -5.05 -2.06 10.13
N GLY A 141 -5.25 -1.10 11.03
CA GLY A 141 -6.55 -0.79 11.62
C GLY A 141 -7.10 0.48 11.00
N GLY A 142 -7.36 1.49 11.82
CA GLY A 142 -7.70 2.84 11.36
C GLY A 142 -8.88 2.84 10.40
N GLU A 143 -8.71 3.46 9.23
CA GLU A 143 -9.76 3.54 8.21
C GLU A 143 -10.17 2.18 7.64
N TYR A 144 -9.31 1.16 7.69
CA TYR A 144 -9.62 -0.16 7.12
C TYR A 144 -10.76 -0.85 7.89
N LYS A 145 -10.95 -0.52 9.17
CA LYS A 145 -12.04 -1.07 10.00
C LYS A 145 -13.43 -0.73 9.46
N ARG A 146 -13.54 0.28 8.61
CA ARG A 146 -14.79 0.69 7.94
C ARG A 146 -15.09 -0.15 6.71
N HIS A 147 -14.12 -0.94 6.25
CA HIS A 147 -14.17 -1.70 5.01
C HIS A 147 -13.91 -3.18 5.33
N LYS A 148 -14.98 -3.91 5.64
CA LYS A 148 -14.93 -5.32 6.06
C LYS A 148 -14.18 -6.22 5.06
N ASP A 149 -14.28 -5.92 3.77
CA ASP A 149 -13.60 -6.70 2.72
C ASP A 149 -12.11 -6.36 2.57
N LEU A 150 -11.66 -5.25 3.16
CA LEU A 150 -10.28 -4.77 3.12
C LEU A 150 -9.49 -5.17 4.38
N ILE A 151 -10.14 -5.17 5.55
CA ILE A 151 -9.53 -5.57 6.82
C ILE A 151 -9.33 -7.08 6.88
N LEU A 152 -8.17 -7.51 7.40
CA LEU A 152 -7.83 -8.93 7.46
C LEU A 152 -8.35 -9.58 8.75
N PRO A 153 -8.97 -10.77 8.67
CA PRO A 153 -9.50 -11.46 9.84
C PRO A 153 -8.37 -11.97 10.74
N LYS A 154 -8.66 -12.19 12.03
CA LYS A 154 -7.72 -12.78 13.00
C LYS A 154 -7.09 -14.08 12.49
N SER A 155 -7.87 -14.92 11.80
CA SER A 155 -7.41 -16.19 11.23
C SER A 155 -6.25 -16.03 10.25
N TYR A 156 -6.21 -14.95 9.44
CA TYR A 156 -5.11 -14.68 8.53
C TYR A 156 -3.79 -14.53 9.30
N TRP A 157 -3.81 -13.75 10.39
CA TRP A 157 -2.63 -13.50 11.21
C TRP A 157 -2.17 -14.75 11.94
N ILE A 158 -3.08 -15.49 12.56
CA ILE A 158 -2.76 -16.76 13.26
C ILE A 158 -2.14 -17.77 12.29
N ASN A 159 -2.72 -17.95 11.10
CA ASN A 159 -2.20 -18.86 10.09
C ASN A 159 -0.81 -18.41 9.60
N GLY A 160 -0.60 -17.10 9.42
CA GLY A 160 0.71 -16.55 9.09
C GLY A 160 1.74 -16.84 10.18
N MET A 161 1.40 -16.61 11.45
CA MET A 161 2.28 -16.89 12.59
C MET A 161 2.64 -18.37 12.64
N LYS A 162 1.68 -19.27 12.38
CA LYS A 162 1.94 -20.71 12.29
C LYS A 162 2.92 -21.04 11.16
N ASN A 163 2.72 -20.45 9.97
CA ASN A 163 3.63 -20.63 8.83
C ASN A 163 5.06 -20.13 9.13
N MET A 164 5.20 -19.01 9.83
CA MET A 164 6.51 -18.50 10.26
C MET A 164 7.18 -19.45 11.27
N LYS A 165 6.43 -19.94 12.27
CA LYS A 165 6.97 -20.90 13.27
C LYS A 165 7.44 -22.22 12.65
N ASN A 166 6.79 -22.69 11.59
CA ASN A 166 7.23 -23.88 10.86
C ASN A 166 8.60 -23.71 10.18
N ILE A 167 9.02 -22.46 9.91
CA ILE A 167 10.32 -22.14 9.31
C ILE A 167 11.37 -21.89 10.39
N CYS A 168 10.99 -21.19 11.46
CA CYS A 168 11.87 -20.95 12.59
C CYS A 168 11.04 -20.98 13.89
N ASN A 169 11.22 -22.05 14.66
CA ASN A 169 10.44 -22.33 15.86
C ASN A 169 10.65 -21.30 16.99
N SER A 170 11.80 -20.64 17.00
CA SER A 170 12.15 -19.59 17.99
C SER A 170 11.75 -18.17 17.55
N ILE A 171 10.87 -18.03 16.55
CA ILE A 171 10.37 -16.71 16.15
C ILE A 171 9.54 -16.06 17.25
N GLU A 172 9.92 -14.82 17.58
CA GLU A 172 9.13 -13.89 18.39
C GLU A 172 8.31 -12.98 17.47
N PHE A 173 7.05 -12.74 17.81
CA PHE A 173 6.17 -11.87 17.02
C PHE A 173 6.04 -10.50 17.67
N LYS A 174 6.11 -9.45 16.86
CA LYS A 174 5.83 -8.07 17.29
C LYS A 174 4.92 -7.38 16.28
N ILE A 175 4.06 -6.49 16.74
CA ILE A 175 3.11 -5.75 15.91
C ILE A 175 3.62 -4.34 15.64
N VAL A 176 3.44 -3.91 14.39
CA VAL A 176 3.55 -2.52 13.95
C VAL A 176 2.18 -2.14 13.37
N THR A 177 1.57 -1.06 13.84
CA THR A 177 0.17 -0.72 13.52
C THR A 177 -0.12 0.77 13.62
N ASP A 178 -1.05 1.26 12.80
CA ASP A 178 -1.61 2.61 12.93
C ASP A 178 -2.74 2.69 13.97
N ASP A 179 -3.10 1.57 14.60
CA ASP A 179 -4.20 1.45 15.55
C ASP A 179 -3.86 0.40 16.63
N GLU A 180 -3.22 0.86 17.71
CA GLU A 180 -2.76 0.02 18.82
C GLU A 180 -3.94 -0.70 19.50
N LYS A 181 -5.06 0.00 19.75
CA LYS A 181 -6.24 -0.57 20.43
C LYS A 181 -6.86 -1.70 19.63
N TYR A 182 -6.94 -1.52 18.31
CA TYR A 182 -7.41 -2.58 17.42
C TYR A 182 -6.48 -3.80 17.47
N ALA A 183 -5.18 -3.58 17.33
CA ALA A 183 -4.19 -4.64 17.34
C ALA A 183 -4.18 -5.42 18.67
N GLU A 184 -4.25 -4.72 19.80
CA GLU A 184 -4.30 -5.31 21.14
C GLU A 184 -5.52 -6.22 21.32
N LYS A 185 -6.69 -5.82 20.80
CA LYS A 185 -7.87 -6.70 20.82
C LYS A 185 -7.80 -7.85 19.81
N LEU A 186 -7.15 -7.64 18.67
CA LEU A 186 -7.02 -8.66 17.64
C LEU A 186 -6.08 -9.79 18.09
N LEU A 187 -4.92 -9.42 18.64
CA LEU A 187 -3.82 -10.30 19.07
C LEU A 187 -3.27 -9.83 20.44
N PRO A 188 -3.97 -10.14 21.55
CA PRO A 188 -3.61 -9.61 22.88
C PRO A 188 -2.25 -10.08 23.41
N ASP A 189 -1.80 -11.25 22.97
CA ASP A 189 -0.56 -11.87 23.47
C ASP A 189 0.69 -11.47 22.65
N VAL A 190 0.57 -10.48 21.76
CA VAL A 190 1.67 -10.05 20.88
C VAL A 190 2.05 -8.61 21.20
N GLU A 191 3.33 -8.39 21.50
CA GLU A 191 3.87 -7.08 21.83
C GLU A 191 3.67 -6.09 20.68
N ILE A 192 3.13 -4.90 20.98
CA ILE A 192 3.00 -3.80 20.03
C ILE A 192 4.19 -2.86 20.17
N LEU A 193 4.94 -2.68 19.09
CA LEU A 193 5.99 -1.69 19.00
C LEU A 193 5.36 -0.31 18.82
N LYS A 194 5.46 0.53 19.85
CA LYS A 194 4.93 1.89 19.82
C LYS A 194 5.82 2.79 18.97
N GLY A 195 5.20 3.60 18.13
CA GLY A 195 5.94 4.48 17.25
C GLY A 195 5.07 5.39 16.42
N ASP A 196 5.74 6.29 15.69
CA ASP A 196 5.13 7.04 14.61
C ASP A 196 5.37 6.31 13.27
N ILE A 197 4.91 6.91 12.18
CA ILE A 197 5.11 6.39 10.83
C ILE A 197 6.59 6.13 10.48
N SER A 198 7.53 6.88 11.08
CA SER A 198 8.96 6.73 10.83
C SER A 198 9.50 5.49 11.53
N ASN A 199 9.09 5.26 12.79
CA ASN A 199 9.43 4.05 13.54
C ASN A 199 8.83 2.81 12.88
N ASP A 200 7.55 2.86 12.52
CA ASP A 200 6.86 1.77 11.81
C ASP A 200 7.60 1.39 10.53
N PHE A 201 7.98 2.39 9.73
CA PHE A 201 8.72 2.19 8.49
C PHE A 201 10.05 1.47 8.74
N LEU A 202 10.80 1.89 9.76
CA LEU A 202 12.10 1.28 10.11
C LEU A 202 11.95 -0.13 10.67
N TYR A 203 10.98 -0.39 11.54
CA TYR A 203 10.74 -1.75 12.05
C TYR A 203 10.43 -2.73 10.92
N ILE A 204 9.65 -2.29 9.92
CA ILE A 204 9.37 -3.12 8.73
C ILE A 204 10.63 -3.29 7.88
N GLN A 205 11.43 -2.23 7.72
CA GLN A 205 12.63 -2.23 6.89
C GLN A 205 13.76 -3.13 7.44
N GLU A 206 13.81 -3.30 8.75
CA GLU A 206 14.79 -4.16 9.43
C GLU A 206 14.30 -5.59 9.64
N ALA A 207 13.00 -5.84 9.39
CA ALA A 207 12.38 -7.14 9.61
C ALA A 207 13.03 -8.23 8.74
N LYS A 208 13.40 -9.35 9.36
CA LYS A 208 13.83 -10.57 8.65
C LYS A 208 12.65 -11.43 8.23
N TYR A 209 11.59 -11.42 9.03
CA TYR A 209 10.34 -12.11 8.75
C TYR A 209 9.21 -11.11 8.90
N ILE A 210 8.28 -11.07 7.97
CA ILE A 210 7.17 -10.13 8.03
C ILE A 210 5.87 -10.73 7.49
N ILE A 211 4.77 -10.37 8.14
CA ILE A 211 3.40 -10.65 7.68
C ILE A 211 2.73 -9.30 7.45
N VAL A 212 2.22 -9.07 6.24
CA VAL A 212 1.71 -7.75 5.83
C VAL A 212 0.19 -7.71 5.76
N SER A 213 -0.36 -6.50 5.88
CA SER A 213 -1.75 -6.18 5.61
C SER A 213 -2.02 -5.91 4.13
N ASN A 214 -3.28 -5.66 3.75
CA ASN A 214 -3.67 -5.19 2.40
C ASN A 214 -3.25 -3.74 2.11
N SER A 215 -2.12 -3.29 2.68
CA SER A 215 -1.63 -1.91 2.59
C SER A 215 -0.35 -1.84 1.78
N SER A 216 -0.34 -1.00 0.75
CA SER A 216 0.85 -0.75 -0.07
C SER A 216 1.98 -0.07 0.71
N PHE A 217 1.70 0.43 1.93
CA PHE A 217 2.70 1.01 2.82
C PHE A 217 3.88 0.09 3.06
N ALA A 218 3.64 -1.22 3.28
CA ALA A 218 4.71 -2.18 3.60
C ALA A 218 5.66 -2.43 2.42
N TYR A 219 5.23 -2.17 1.18
CA TYR A 219 6.02 -2.45 -0.01
C TYR A 219 7.39 -1.73 0.00
N PHE A 220 7.38 -0.44 0.31
CA PHE A 220 8.60 0.38 0.29
C PHE A 220 9.62 0.02 1.36
N PRO A 221 9.29 -0.04 2.66
CA PRO A 221 10.26 -0.43 3.67
C PRO A 221 10.81 -1.85 3.43
N ILE A 222 10.00 -2.80 2.94
CA ILE A 222 10.47 -4.16 2.57
C ILE A 222 11.50 -4.14 1.44
N ASN A 223 11.30 -3.28 0.44
CA ASN A 223 12.14 -3.23 -0.76
C ASN A 223 13.28 -2.19 -0.69
N LEU A 224 13.28 -1.32 0.32
CA LEU A 224 14.34 -0.34 0.56
C LEU A 224 15.35 -0.87 1.57
N GLY A 225 16.37 -1.56 1.07
CA GLY A 225 17.48 -2.08 1.87
C GLY A 225 17.64 -3.58 1.70
N LYS A 226 17.90 -4.28 2.82
CA LYS A 226 18.04 -5.74 2.81
C LYS A 226 16.66 -6.36 2.83
N LYS A 227 16.34 -7.15 1.80
CA LYS A 227 15.05 -7.85 1.74
C LYS A 227 14.90 -8.83 2.93
N PRO A 228 13.68 -8.96 3.49
CA PRO A 228 13.39 -10.00 4.47
C PRO A 228 13.65 -11.39 3.87
N ILE A 229 13.91 -12.36 4.74
CA ILE A 229 14.00 -13.78 4.38
C ILE A 229 12.64 -14.27 3.88
N LEU A 230 11.55 -13.85 4.53
CA LEU A 230 10.20 -14.18 4.12
C LEU A 230 9.22 -13.04 4.39
N THR A 231 8.42 -12.72 3.38
CA THR A 231 7.23 -11.88 3.49
C THR A 231 5.99 -12.72 3.20
N ILE A 232 5.05 -12.81 4.13
CA ILE A 232 3.72 -13.39 3.92
C ILE A 232 2.71 -12.27 3.67
N ALA A 233 1.96 -12.38 2.59
CA ALA A 233 0.94 -11.44 2.17
C ALA A 233 -0.43 -12.12 1.92
N PRO A 234 -1.54 -11.40 2.05
CA PRO A 234 -2.87 -11.96 1.82
C PRO A 234 -3.13 -12.18 0.32
N LEU A 235 -3.49 -13.41 -0.06
CA LEU A 235 -3.94 -13.73 -1.41
C LEU A 235 -5.19 -12.91 -1.77
N LEU A 236 -5.33 -12.55 -3.06
CA LEU A 236 -6.44 -11.74 -3.57
C LEU A 236 -6.48 -10.34 -2.91
N TRP A 237 -5.32 -9.68 -2.92
CA TRP A 237 -5.05 -8.39 -2.27
C TRP A 237 -6.24 -7.42 -2.33
N SER A 238 -6.59 -6.84 -1.18
CA SER A 238 -7.74 -5.97 -0.90
C SER A 238 -9.13 -6.62 -0.94
N ARG A 239 -9.24 -7.91 -1.25
CA ARG A 239 -10.48 -8.72 -1.18
C ARG A 239 -10.16 -10.14 -0.71
N PHE A 240 -9.54 -10.23 0.46
CA PHE A 240 -9.12 -11.51 1.03
C PHE A 240 -10.32 -12.46 1.18
N ASN A 241 -10.19 -13.70 0.69
CA ASN A 241 -11.24 -14.72 0.72
C ASN A 241 -12.56 -14.36 -0.01
N ASN A 242 -12.52 -13.54 -1.07
CA ASN A 242 -13.73 -13.26 -1.83
C ASN A 242 -14.22 -14.51 -2.59
N LYS A 243 -15.54 -14.67 -2.67
CA LYS A 243 -16.21 -15.83 -3.30
C LYS A 243 -15.89 -16.01 -4.79
N PHE A 244 -15.53 -14.92 -5.48
CA PHE A 244 -15.19 -14.92 -6.90
C PHE A 244 -13.77 -15.39 -7.18
N LYS A 245 -12.93 -15.52 -6.14
CA LYS A 245 -11.51 -15.90 -6.23
C LYS A 245 -10.72 -14.98 -7.18
N ARG A 246 -11.10 -13.70 -7.25
CA ARG A 246 -10.48 -12.68 -8.11
C ARG A 246 -9.60 -11.73 -7.31
N TRP A 247 -8.51 -11.28 -7.91
CA TRP A 247 -7.65 -10.26 -7.31
C TRP A 247 -8.29 -8.88 -7.50
N ALA A 248 -8.56 -8.14 -6.42
CA ALA A 248 -9.08 -6.77 -6.59
C ALA A 248 -8.03 -5.84 -7.18
N SER A 249 -6.77 -5.99 -6.80
CA SER A 249 -5.67 -5.21 -7.38
C SER A 249 -4.55 -6.12 -7.88
N PRO A 250 -4.64 -6.66 -9.12
CA PRO A 250 -3.55 -7.39 -9.75
C PRO A 250 -2.23 -6.61 -9.77
N ALA A 251 -2.30 -5.26 -9.74
CA ALA A 251 -1.12 -4.40 -9.62
C ALA A 251 -0.27 -4.74 -8.39
N ASN A 252 -0.89 -5.14 -7.28
CA ASN A 252 -0.20 -5.45 -6.02
C ASN A 252 0.35 -6.87 -5.93
N TYR A 253 0.40 -7.64 -7.02
CA TYR A 253 1.14 -8.90 -7.02
C TYR A 253 2.64 -8.64 -7.10
N TYR A 254 3.36 -9.03 -6.05
CA TYR A 254 4.81 -8.95 -5.93
C TYR A 254 5.38 -10.38 -5.94
N PRO A 255 6.19 -10.76 -6.95
CA PRO A 255 6.62 -12.15 -7.14
C PRO A 255 7.47 -12.73 -6.01
N GLU A 256 8.17 -11.87 -5.26
CA GLU A 256 9.09 -12.24 -4.19
C GLU A 256 8.37 -12.53 -2.86
N TRP A 257 7.07 -12.26 -2.77
CA TRP A 257 6.29 -12.49 -1.56
C TRP A 257 5.62 -13.86 -1.60
N ALA A 258 5.46 -14.46 -0.43
CA ALA A 258 4.64 -15.64 -0.25
C ALA A 258 3.18 -15.23 -0.04
N TRP A 259 2.26 -15.81 -0.83
CA TRP A 259 0.86 -15.43 -0.82
C TRP A 259 0.03 -16.48 -0.10
N GLN A 260 -0.59 -16.10 1.02
CA GLN A 260 -1.34 -16.99 1.89
C GLN A 260 -2.85 -16.87 1.62
N ASP A 261 -3.54 -18.00 1.49
CA ASP A 261 -5.00 -18.04 1.40
C ASP A 261 -5.70 -17.97 2.77
N TYR A 262 -7.03 -18.09 2.79
CA TYR A 262 -7.85 -18.04 4.00
C TYR A 262 -7.70 -19.26 4.91
N GLN A 263 -7.22 -20.38 4.37
CA GLN A 263 -6.96 -21.62 5.12
C GLN A 263 -5.54 -21.65 5.69
N GLY A 264 -4.69 -20.71 5.29
CA GLY A 264 -3.29 -20.64 5.72
C GLY A 264 -2.32 -21.31 4.74
N ASN A 265 -2.76 -21.75 3.57
CA ASN A 265 -1.86 -22.35 2.59
C ASN A 265 -1.05 -21.27 1.87
N ILE A 266 0.25 -21.49 1.70
CA ILE A 266 1.10 -20.68 0.82
C ILE A 266 0.94 -21.17 -0.62
N ILE A 267 0.41 -20.31 -1.47
CA ILE A 267 0.06 -20.67 -2.85
C ILE A 267 1.29 -20.61 -3.76
N SER A 268 1.45 -21.63 -4.60
CA SER A 268 2.54 -21.69 -5.58
C SER A 268 2.43 -20.59 -6.64
N LYS A 269 3.58 -20.14 -7.15
CA LYS A 269 3.67 -19.13 -8.23
C LYS A 269 2.87 -19.53 -9.47
N LYS A 270 2.87 -20.81 -9.84
CA LYS A 270 2.08 -21.34 -10.96
C LYS A 270 0.58 -21.11 -10.77
N ASN A 271 0.06 -21.41 -9.57
CA ASN A 271 -1.34 -21.22 -9.25
C ASN A 271 -1.72 -19.73 -9.17
N ILE A 272 -0.85 -18.90 -8.59
CA ILE A 272 -1.03 -17.44 -8.57
C ILE A 272 -1.13 -16.88 -9.99
N ASN A 273 -0.21 -17.27 -10.88
CA ASN A 273 -0.23 -16.83 -12.29
C ASN A 273 -1.52 -17.25 -13.00
N LYS A 274 -2.05 -18.44 -12.71
CA LYS A 274 -3.35 -18.88 -13.24
C LYS A 274 -4.49 -17.99 -12.73
N ILE A 275 -4.54 -17.67 -11.44
CA ILE A 275 -5.55 -16.78 -10.85
C ILE A 275 -5.46 -15.38 -11.44
N LEU A 276 -4.24 -14.81 -11.55
CA LEU A 276 -4.02 -13.49 -12.13
C LEU A 276 -4.42 -13.44 -13.61
N LYS A 277 -4.14 -14.50 -14.38
CA LYS A 277 -4.57 -14.59 -15.77
C LYS A 277 -6.10 -14.55 -15.86
N ILE A 278 -6.79 -15.40 -15.12
CA ILE A 278 -8.27 -15.41 -15.08
C ILE A 278 -8.81 -14.04 -14.66
N THR A 279 -8.24 -13.42 -13.63
CA THR A 279 -8.65 -12.08 -13.16
C THR A 279 -8.46 -11.01 -14.24
N ARG A 280 -7.36 -11.06 -15.00
CA ARG A 280 -7.07 -10.10 -16.08
C ARG A 280 -7.97 -10.31 -17.29
N ASP A 281 -8.21 -11.56 -17.66
CA ASP A 281 -9.13 -11.91 -18.75
C ASP A 281 -10.53 -11.40 -18.42
N GLU A 282 -10.97 -11.59 -17.18
CA GLU A 282 -12.22 -11.03 -16.66
C GLU A 282 -12.25 -9.50 -16.75
N TYR A 283 -11.26 -8.79 -16.19
CA TYR A 283 -11.20 -7.32 -16.25
C TYR A 283 -11.04 -6.75 -17.66
N SER A 284 -10.59 -7.54 -18.63
CA SER A 284 -10.54 -7.11 -20.03
C SER A 284 -11.96 -6.88 -20.61
N THR A 285 -12.98 -7.52 -20.03
CA THR A 285 -14.39 -7.34 -20.42
C THR A 285 -15.04 -6.11 -19.77
N TYR A 286 -14.39 -5.51 -18.76
CA TYR A 286 -14.95 -4.37 -18.04
C TYR A 286 -14.73 -3.09 -18.84
N ASN A 287 -15.79 -2.29 -18.98
CA ASN A 287 -15.69 -0.97 -19.60
C ASN A 287 -14.89 -0.01 -18.71
N ILE A 288 -13.89 0.65 -19.30
CA ILE A 288 -13.10 1.69 -18.64
C ILE A 288 -13.85 3.00 -18.77
N GLY A 289 -13.97 3.73 -17.67
CA GLY A 289 -14.27 5.16 -17.73
C GLY A 289 -15.34 5.58 -16.74
N LEU A 290 -14.99 5.64 -15.47
CA LEU A 290 -15.80 6.39 -14.51
C LEU A 290 -15.27 7.83 -14.46
N LYS A 291 -16.07 8.80 -14.91
CA LYS A 291 -15.91 10.19 -14.44
C LYS A 291 -16.14 10.15 -12.93
N LYS A 292 -15.13 10.58 -12.17
CA LYS A 292 -15.07 10.75 -10.70
C LYS A 292 -16.35 10.28 -10.00
N TYR A 293 -16.35 9.04 -9.52
CA TYR A 293 -17.52 8.46 -8.86
C TYR A 293 -17.85 9.25 -7.59
N GLU A 294 -19.00 9.91 -7.55
CA GLU A 294 -19.57 10.40 -6.30
C GLU A 294 -20.12 9.20 -5.54
N ILE A 295 -19.38 8.73 -4.55
CA ILE A 295 -19.90 7.75 -3.60
C ILE A 295 -21.13 8.39 -2.94
N LYS A 296 -22.32 7.85 -3.21
CA LYS A 296 -23.56 8.26 -2.53
C LYS A 296 -23.33 8.16 -1.02
N LYS A 297 -23.21 9.32 -0.36
CA LYS A 297 -23.13 9.37 1.11
C LYS A 297 -24.50 9.01 1.66
N ASN A 298 -24.52 8.14 2.67
CA ASN A 298 -25.75 7.78 3.35
C ASN A 298 -26.39 9.05 3.96
N ILE A 299 -27.59 9.41 3.50
CA ILE A 299 -28.25 10.68 3.82
C ILE A 299 -28.49 10.83 5.32
N PHE A 300 -28.80 9.74 6.03
CA PHE A 300 -28.98 9.75 7.48
C PHE A 300 -27.72 10.14 8.23
N LEU A 301 -26.54 9.73 7.73
CA LEU A 301 -25.29 10.17 8.31
C LEU A 301 -25.07 11.67 8.06
N LEU A 302 -25.66 12.33 7.05
CA LEU A 302 -25.45 13.77 6.86
C LEU A 302 -26.12 14.62 7.95
N LEU A 303 -27.20 14.11 8.56
CA LEU A 303 -28.01 14.83 9.57
C LEU A 303 -27.33 14.95 10.95
N ILE A 304 -26.37 14.08 11.27
CA ILE A 304 -25.67 14.15 12.57
C ILE A 304 -24.60 15.27 12.52
N PRO A 305 -24.56 16.21 13.48
CA PRO A 305 -23.54 17.27 13.53
C PRO A 305 -22.11 16.69 13.51
N LYS A 306 -21.17 17.35 12.81
CA LYS A 306 -19.78 16.85 12.67
C LYS A 306 -19.09 16.61 14.02
N GLY A 307 -19.33 17.47 15.02
CA GLY A 307 -18.77 17.32 16.37
C GLY A 307 -19.30 16.07 17.08
N LEU A 308 -20.62 15.86 17.01
CA LEU A 308 -21.28 14.70 17.62
C LEU A 308 -20.87 13.39 16.93
N LYS A 309 -20.72 13.38 15.60
CA LYS A 309 -20.14 12.24 14.87
C LYS A 309 -18.76 11.86 15.37
N LYS A 310 -17.90 12.84 15.61
CA LYS A 310 -16.52 12.60 16.07
C LYS A 310 -16.53 11.99 17.48
N LEU A 311 -17.41 12.48 18.35
CA LEU A 311 -17.57 11.95 19.71
C LEU A 311 -18.13 10.54 19.71
N ILE A 312 -19.26 10.30 19.02
CA ILE A 312 -19.88 8.97 18.90
C ILE A 312 -18.86 7.98 18.32
N LYS A 313 -18.15 8.38 17.26
CA LYS A 313 -17.09 7.56 16.66
C LYS A 313 -15.99 7.23 17.67
N TYR A 314 -15.54 8.22 18.44
CA TYR A 314 -14.50 8.01 19.45
C TYR A 314 -14.96 7.01 20.53
N ILE A 315 -16.18 7.16 21.04
CA ILE A 315 -16.78 6.26 22.04
C ILE A 315 -16.92 4.84 21.48
N LEU A 316 -17.51 4.69 20.28
CA LEU A 316 -17.68 3.37 19.66
C LEU A 316 -16.35 2.70 19.36
N ASN A 317 -15.34 3.44 18.91
CA ASN A 317 -13.98 2.92 18.72
C ASN A 317 -13.33 2.51 20.05
N TYR A 318 -13.62 3.23 21.14
CA TYR A 318 -13.10 2.88 22.46
C TYR A 318 -13.73 1.59 23.01
N ILE A 319 -15.05 1.45 22.86
CA ILE A 319 -15.81 0.31 23.42
C ILE A 319 -15.71 -0.93 22.52
N PHE A 320 -15.79 -0.75 21.19
CA PHE A 320 -15.83 -1.81 20.20
C PHE A 320 -14.75 -1.63 19.11
N PRO A 321 -13.45 -1.65 19.48
CA PRO A 321 -12.33 -1.31 18.60
C PRO A 321 -12.20 -2.25 17.38
N LEU A 322 -12.74 -3.47 17.45
CA LEU A 322 -12.75 -4.44 16.34
C LEU A 322 -13.80 -4.13 15.26
N HIS A 323 -14.78 -3.27 15.56
CA HIS A 323 -15.94 -3.05 14.68
C HIS A 323 -16.07 -1.60 14.20
N PHE A 324 -15.50 -0.63 14.93
CA PHE A 324 -15.64 0.79 14.62
C PHE A 324 -14.28 1.47 14.52
N GLY A 325 -14.12 2.37 13.54
CA GLY A 325 -12.87 3.07 13.24
C GLY A 325 -13.03 4.49 12.72
#